data_AF-A0A1W6A585-F1
#
_entry.id   AF-A0A1W6A585-F1
#
_cell.length_a   1.000
_cell.length_b   1.000
_cell.length_c   1.000
_cell.angle_alpha   90.00
_cell.angle_beta   90.00
_cell.angle_gamma   90.00
#
_symmetry.space_group_name_H-M   'P 1'
#
loop_
_entity.id
_entity.type
_entity.pdbx_description
1 polymer ?
#
loop_
_entity_poly.entity_id
_entity_poly.type
_entity_poly.pdbx_seq_one_letter_code
_entity_poly.pdbx_strand_id
1 'polypeptide(L)'
;MRKIDIVMEIWKTERKFFFYGYEVCNNTGIEFFEVITEFDLSAAVKVIIGEDLFGGCYEENVGTFIDGRYTEAEMELKMLEWDSTLEEQISTEQKSVVIGELIKGRECLRTQISKLNENGVHFRGLEEMRILEDLLEKLYCYN
;
A
#
# COMPACT_ATOMS: atom_id res chain seq x y z
N MET A 1 10.52 12.12 8.32
CA MET A 1 9.45 12.09 7.30
C MET A 1 8.11 12.31 7.99
N ARG A 2 7.18 13.09 7.42
CA ARG A 2 5.85 13.26 8.05
C ARG A 2 5.08 11.94 7.96
N LYS A 3 4.22 11.67 8.93
CA LYS A 3 3.34 10.49 8.94
C LYS A 3 2.50 10.42 7.66
N ILE A 4 1.93 11.54 7.23
CA ILE A 4 1.08 11.60 6.03
C ILE A 4 1.83 11.22 4.74
N ASP A 5 3.11 11.60 4.62
CA ASP A 5 3.92 11.29 3.45
C ASP A 5 4.07 9.76 3.30
N ILE A 6 4.20 9.05 4.42
CA ILE A 6 4.33 7.58 4.44
C ILE A 6 3.00 6.93 4.08
N VAL A 7 1.91 7.37 4.68
CA VAL A 7 0.55 6.84 4.40
C VAL A 7 0.19 7.04 2.93
N MET A 8 0.46 8.22 2.38
CA MET A 8 0.22 8.49 0.95
C MET A 8 1.04 7.59 0.03
N GLU A 9 2.32 7.36 0.31
CA GLU A 9 3.14 6.47 -0.50
C GLU A 9 2.68 5.00 -0.42
N ILE A 10 2.15 4.56 0.72
CA ILE A 10 1.50 3.24 0.86
C ILE A 10 0.28 3.16 -0.06
N TRP A 11 -0.66 4.11 0.05
CA TRP A 11 -1.87 4.10 -0.78
C TRP A 11 -1.59 4.27 -2.27
N LYS A 12 -0.57 5.05 -2.65
CA LYS A 12 -0.12 5.15 -4.05
C LYS A 12 0.44 3.84 -4.56
N THR A 13 1.10 3.07 -3.71
CA THR A 13 1.60 1.73 -4.05
C THR A 13 0.44 0.76 -4.26
N GLU A 14 -0.55 0.75 -3.36
CA GLU A 14 -1.76 -0.06 -3.53
C GLU A 14 -2.55 0.33 -4.78
N ARG A 15 -2.72 1.63 -5.04
CA ARG A 15 -3.34 2.13 -6.28
C ARG A 15 -2.65 1.61 -7.54
N LYS A 16 -1.32 1.66 -7.59
CA LYS A 16 -0.55 1.11 -8.72
C LYS A 16 -0.83 -0.39 -8.88
N PHE A 17 -0.79 -1.15 -7.79
CA PHE A 17 -1.07 -2.58 -7.79
C PHE A 17 -2.49 -2.89 -8.26
N PHE A 18 -3.48 -2.12 -7.80
CA PHE A 18 -4.87 -2.23 -8.20
C PHE A 18 -5.07 -2.04 -9.71
N PHE A 19 -4.52 -0.95 -10.27
CA PHE A 19 -4.64 -0.71 -11.71
C PHE A 19 -3.90 -1.76 -12.55
N TYR A 20 -2.76 -2.26 -12.08
CA TYR A 20 -2.07 -3.37 -12.73
C TYR A 20 -2.95 -4.63 -12.76
N GLY A 21 -3.58 -4.98 -11.64
CA GLY A 21 -4.49 -6.13 -11.58
C GLY A 21 -5.69 -6.00 -12.53
N TYR A 22 -6.26 -4.79 -12.61
CA TYR A 22 -7.34 -4.50 -13.56
C TYR A 22 -6.89 -4.65 -15.01
N GLU A 23 -5.69 -4.17 -15.36
CA GLU A 23 -5.11 -4.35 -16.69
C GLU A 23 -4.90 -5.82 -17.04
N VAL A 24 -4.36 -6.62 -16.11
CA VAL A 24 -4.19 -8.07 -16.28
C VAL A 24 -5.54 -8.74 -16.54
N CYS A 25 -6.55 -8.43 -15.74
CA CYS A 25 -7.90 -8.97 -15.90
C CYS A 25 -8.47 -8.65 -17.28
N ASN A 26 -8.39 -7.40 -17.72
CA ASN A 26 -8.90 -6.98 -19.02
C ASN A 26 -8.17 -7.63 -20.21
N ASN A 27 -6.85 -7.83 -20.09
CA ASN A 27 -6.03 -8.34 -21.19
C ASN A 27 -6.03 -9.87 -21.29
N THR A 28 -6.26 -10.58 -20.18
CA THR A 28 -6.09 -12.03 -20.10
C THR A 28 -7.35 -12.79 -19.67
N GLY A 29 -8.33 -12.11 -19.07
CA GLY A 29 -9.49 -12.73 -18.44
C GLY A 29 -9.20 -13.44 -17.11
N ILE A 30 -7.98 -13.31 -16.57
CA ILE A 30 -7.61 -13.86 -15.26
C ILE A 30 -8.10 -12.90 -14.17
N GLU A 31 -8.88 -13.43 -13.23
CA GLU A 31 -9.30 -12.71 -12.02
C GLU A 31 -8.10 -12.48 -11.09
N PHE A 32 -7.32 -11.44 -11.37
CA PHE A 32 -6.01 -11.20 -10.75
C PHE A 32 -6.06 -11.17 -9.21
N PHE A 33 -7.12 -10.59 -8.64
CA PHE A 33 -7.29 -10.48 -7.18
C PHE A 33 -7.80 -11.77 -6.54
N GLU A 34 -8.28 -12.74 -7.31
CA GLU A 34 -8.49 -14.12 -6.83
C GLU A 34 -7.19 -14.93 -6.83
N VAL A 35 -6.21 -14.52 -7.64
CA VAL A 35 -4.91 -15.16 -7.78
C VAL A 35 -3.89 -14.62 -6.78
N ILE A 36 -3.80 -13.29 -6.64
CA ILE A 36 -3.01 -12.62 -5.61
C ILE A 36 -3.95 -12.20 -4.49
N THR A 37 -4.06 -13.03 -3.47
CA THR A 37 -4.90 -12.81 -2.31
C THR A 37 -4.07 -12.26 -1.14
N GLU A 38 -4.68 -11.66 -0.13
CA GLU A 38 -3.98 -11.31 1.14
C GLU A 38 -2.82 -10.29 1.04
N PHE A 39 -2.61 -9.63 -0.11
CA PHE A 39 -1.74 -8.47 -0.17
C PHE A 39 -2.47 -7.26 0.43
N ASP A 40 -2.12 -6.92 1.67
CA ASP A 40 -2.74 -5.86 2.45
C ASP A 40 -1.66 -5.03 3.16
N LEU A 41 -1.70 -3.70 3.00
CA LEU A 41 -0.80 -2.76 3.68
C LEU A 41 -1.51 -1.94 4.77
N SER A 42 -2.79 -2.24 5.04
CA SER A 42 -3.59 -1.56 6.06
C SER A 42 -2.95 -1.61 7.45
N ALA A 43 -2.28 -2.72 7.80
CA ALA A 43 -1.58 -2.87 9.06
C ALA A 43 -0.50 -1.79 9.27
N ALA A 44 0.28 -1.47 8.22
CA ALA A 44 1.29 -0.43 8.29
C ALA A 44 0.67 0.97 8.50
N VAL A 45 -0.50 1.23 7.91
CA VAL A 45 -1.20 2.51 8.08
C VAL A 45 -1.88 2.60 9.45
N LYS A 46 -2.48 1.52 9.95
CA LYS A 46 -3.03 1.43 11.32
C LYS A 46 -1.98 1.73 12.38
N VAL A 47 -0.73 1.35 12.15
CA VAL A 47 0.39 1.73 13.04
C VAL A 47 0.61 3.24 13.06
N ILE A 48 0.36 3.95 11.95
CA ILE A 48 0.58 5.40 11.82
C ILE A 48 -0.60 6.20 12.38
N ILE A 49 -1.82 5.89 11.93
CA ILE A 49 -3.03 6.65 12.25
C ILE A 49 -3.71 6.16 13.54
N GLY A 50 -3.37 4.96 14.02
CA GLY A 50 -4.06 4.29 15.12
C GLY A 50 -5.29 3.50 14.65
N GLU A 51 -5.49 2.33 15.25
CA GLU A 51 -6.58 1.42 14.87
C GLU A 51 -7.97 2.03 15.08
N ASP A 52 -8.15 2.85 16.12
CA ASP A 52 -9.42 3.52 16.44
C ASP A 52 -9.86 4.53 15.37
N LEU A 53 -8.91 5.08 14.60
CA LEU A 53 -9.19 6.01 13.50
C LEU A 53 -9.35 5.29 12.15
N PHE A 54 -8.98 4.01 12.07
CA PHE A 54 -9.12 3.17 10.89
C PHE A 54 -10.52 2.52 10.87
N GLY A 55 -11.55 3.33 10.64
CA GLY A 55 -12.96 2.89 10.54
C GLY A 55 -13.49 2.79 9.11
N GLY A 56 -14.74 2.36 8.95
CA GLY A 56 -15.37 2.17 7.63
C GLY A 56 -15.35 3.42 6.73
N CYS A 57 -15.50 4.62 7.30
CA CYS A 57 -15.38 5.86 6.52
C CYS A 57 -13.96 6.07 5.97
N TYR A 58 -12.92 5.69 6.72
CA TYR A 58 -11.55 5.76 6.25
C TYR A 58 -11.35 4.80 5.08
N GLU A 59 -11.80 3.55 5.23
CA GLU A 59 -11.73 2.50 4.20
C GLU A 59 -12.46 2.90 2.90
N GLU A 60 -13.66 3.47 3.00
CA GLU A 60 -14.43 3.93 1.83
C GLU A 60 -13.68 5.02 1.03
N ASN A 61 -13.08 5.99 1.73
CA ASN A 61 -12.33 7.06 1.07
C ASN A 61 -11.01 6.56 0.48
N VAL A 62 -10.31 5.65 1.16
CA VAL A 62 -9.12 4.99 0.60
C VAL A 62 -9.49 4.19 -0.64
N GLY A 63 -10.59 3.43 -0.62
CA GLY A 63 -11.09 2.72 -1.80
C GLY A 63 -11.38 3.67 -2.98
N THR A 64 -12.00 4.81 -2.69
CA THR A 64 -12.25 5.89 -3.67
C THR A 64 -10.97 6.55 -4.18
N PHE A 65 -9.89 6.54 -3.40
CA PHE A 65 -8.58 6.99 -3.88
C PHE A 65 -7.89 5.92 -4.74
N ILE A 66 -7.92 4.66 -4.31
CA ILE A 66 -7.31 3.52 -5.00
C ILE A 66 -7.95 3.31 -6.38
N ASP A 67 -9.26 3.43 -6.51
CA ASP A 67 -9.96 3.34 -7.79
C ASP A 67 -9.79 4.57 -8.70
N GLY A 68 -9.12 5.61 -8.18
CA GLY A 68 -8.75 6.81 -8.91
C GLY A 68 -9.80 7.90 -9.00
N ARG A 69 -10.90 7.80 -8.25
CA ARG A 69 -11.90 8.88 -8.13
C ARG A 69 -11.41 10.06 -7.31
N TYR A 70 -10.47 9.86 -6.38
CA TYR A 70 -9.75 10.94 -5.69
C TYR A 70 -8.33 11.16 -6.20
N THR A 71 -7.94 12.43 -6.21
CA THR A 71 -6.56 12.90 -6.42
C THR A 71 -5.73 12.76 -5.14
N GLU A 72 -4.41 12.83 -5.28
CA GLU A 72 -3.49 12.80 -4.14
C GLU A 72 -3.77 13.96 -3.15
N ALA A 73 -4.01 15.17 -3.68
CA ALA A 73 -4.29 16.35 -2.86
C ALA A 73 -5.64 16.25 -2.10
N GLU A 74 -6.68 15.71 -2.73
CA GLU A 74 -7.97 15.49 -2.06
C GLU A 74 -7.86 14.47 -0.93
N MET A 75 -7.09 13.40 -1.15
CA MET A 75 -6.87 12.38 -0.14
C MET A 75 -6.01 12.89 1.02
N GLU A 76 -4.94 13.63 0.73
CA GLU A 76 -4.10 14.29 1.75
C GLU A 76 -4.95 15.23 2.61
N LEU A 77 -5.76 16.10 1.98
CA LEU A 77 -6.63 17.02 2.69
C LEU A 77 -7.61 16.29 3.63
N LYS A 78 -8.29 15.25 3.12
CA LYS A 78 -9.24 14.46 3.92
C LYS A 78 -8.59 13.79 5.13
N MET A 79 -7.40 13.22 4.96
CA MET A 79 -6.70 12.61 6.09
C MET A 79 -6.32 13.63 7.15
N LEU A 80 -5.90 14.84 6.75
CA LEU A 80 -5.59 15.93 7.68
C LEU A 80 -6.84 16.47 8.40
N GLU A 81 -8.00 16.45 7.74
CA GLU A 81 -9.28 16.78 8.37
C GLU A 81 -9.68 15.76 9.46
N TRP A 82 -9.30 14.48 9.30
CA TRP A 82 -9.59 13.44 10.30
C TRP A 82 -8.55 13.38 11.41
N ASP A 83 -7.28 13.54 11.06
CA ASP A 83 -6.17 13.45 11.99
C ASP A 83 -5.07 14.45 11.62
N SER A 84 -5.08 15.59 12.32
CA SER A 84 -4.04 16.62 12.15
C SER A 84 -2.66 16.18 12.67
N THR A 85 -2.57 15.12 13.48
CA THR A 85 -1.27 14.60 13.96
C THR A 85 -0.47 13.95 12.83
N LEU A 86 -1.07 13.74 11.65
CA LEU A 86 -0.38 13.24 10.46
C LEU A 86 0.61 14.23 9.85
N GLU A 87 0.52 15.52 10.20
CA GLU A 87 1.54 16.51 9.83
C GLU A 87 2.85 16.32 10.63
N GLU A 88 2.79 15.63 11.76
CA GLU A 88 3.96 15.38 12.61
C GLU A 88 4.93 14.41 11.95
N GLN A 89 6.19 14.46 12.40
CA GLN A 89 7.18 13.46 12.04
C GLN A 89 6.83 12.12 12.68
N ILE A 90 7.04 11.03 11.93
CA ILE A 90 6.96 9.68 12.51
C ILE A 90 8.06 9.49 13.56
N SER A 91 7.76 8.87 14.70
CA SER A 91 8.79 8.52 15.69
C SER A 91 9.65 7.36 15.20
N THR A 92 10.86 7.21 15.75
CA THR A 92 11.75 6.09 15.42
C THR A 92 11.11 4.74 15.74
N GLU A 93 10.41 4.64 16.88
CA GLU A 93 9.72 3.42 17.31
C GLU A 93 8.58 3.07 16.37
N GLN A 94 7.70 4.03 16.07
CA GLN A 94 6.56 3.83 15.18
C GLN A 94 7.03 3.44 13.78
N LYS A 95 8.06 4.12 13.28
CA LYS A 95 8.70 3.84 11.99
C LYS A 95 9.26 2.42 11.91
N SER A 96 9.90 1.93 12.98
CA SER A 96 10.41 0.54 13.02
C SER A 96 9.27 -0.48 12.88
N VAL A 97 8.11 -0.21 13.49
CA VAL A 97 6.93 -1.09 13.39
C VAL A 97 6.36 -1.03 11.97
N VAL A 98 6.21 0.18 11.39
CA VAL A 98 5.75 0.36 9.99
C VAL A 98 6.63 -0.42 9.02
N ILE A 99 7.96 -0.33 9.13
CA ILE A 99 8.90 -1.09 8.30
C ILE A 99 8.64 -2.60 8.42
N GLY A 100 8.40 -3.09 9.63
CA GLY A 100 8.07 -4.49 9.88
C GLY A 100 6.81 -4.96 9.15
N GLU A 101 5.73 -4.17 9.22
CA GLU A 101 4.47 -4.49 8.52
C GLU A 101 4.62 -4.43 6.99
N LEU A 102 5.33 -3.43 6.46
CA LEU A 102 5.59 -3.33 5.03
C LEU A 102 6.43 -4.51 4.50
N ILE A 103 7.40 -4.98 5.28
CA ILE A 103 8.17 -6.18 4.93
C ILE A 103 7.27 -7.40 4.86
N LYS A 104 6.35 -7.60 5.82
CA LYS A 104 5.40 -8.72 5.79
C LYS A 104 4.55 -8.69 4.52
N GLY A 105 3.98 -7.54 4.17
CA GLY A 105 3.19 -7.38 2.93
C GLY A 105 4.01 -7.70 1.68
N ARG A 106 5.26 -7.22 1.62
CA ARG A 106 6.18 -7.52 0.50
C ARG A 106 6.50 -9.01 0.39
N GLU A 107 6.85 -9.67 1.49
CA GLU A 107 7.19 -11.09 1.48
C GLU A 107 5.97 -11.98 1.16
N CYS A 108 4.77 -11.57 1.59
CA CYS A 108 3.51 -12.19 1.19
C CYS A 108 3.37 -12.16 -0.34
N LEU A 109 3.51 -10.98 -0.95
CA LEU A 109 3.41 -10.82 -2.40
C LEU A 109 4.48 -11.62 -3.15
N ARG A 110 5.75 -11.56 -2.71
CA ARG A 110 6.86 -12.33 -3.31
C ARG A 110 6.61 -13.83 -3.27
N THR A 111 6.09 -14.34 -2.15
CA THR A 111 5.76 -15.76 -2.00
C THR A 111 4.69 -16.19 -3.01
N GLN A 112 3.66 -15.37 -3.20
CA GLN A 112 2.60 -15.66 -4.16
C GLN A 112 3.09 -15.61 -5.60
N ILE A 113 3.88 -14.59 -5.95
CA ILE A 113 4.51 -14.50 -7.28
C ILE A 113 5.40 -15.74 -7.55
N SER A 114 6.19 -16.18 -6.57
CA SER A 114 7.02 -17.40 -6.71
C SER A 114 6.17 -18.63 -7.01
N LYS A 115 5.07 -18.84 -6.26
CA LYS A 115 4.14 -19.96 -6.48
C LYS A 115 3.49 -19.91 -7.87
N LEU A 116 3.16 -18.73 -8.36
CA LEU A 116 2.60 -18.56 -9.70
C LEU A 116 3.61 -18.89 -10.78
N ASN A 117 4.84 -18.39 -10.61
CA ASN A 117 5.95 -18.71 -11.49
C ASN A 117 6.24 -20.22 -11.55
N GLU A 118 6.20 -20.92 -10.41
CA GLU A 118 6.33 -22.38 -10.33
C GLU A 118 5.21 -23.13 -11.08
N ASN A 119 4.01 -22.53 -11.14
CA ASN A 119 2.84 -23.07 -11.85
C ASN A 119 2.76 -22.58 -13.31
N GLY A 120 3.76 -21.85 -13.82
CA GLY A 120 3.82 -21.37 -15.20
C GLY A 120 2.99 -20.11 -15.49
N VAL A 121 2.49 -19.41 -14.47
CA VAL A 121 1.79 -18.13 -14.60
C VAL A 121 2.77 -17.01 -14.26
N HIS A 122 3.10 -16.19 -15.25
CA HIS A 122 4.15 -15.16 -15.12
C HIS A 122 3.60 -13.75 -15.26
N PHE A 123 3.78 -12.93 -14.23
CA PHE A 123 3.41 -11.51 -14.21
C PHE A 123 4.66 -10.63 -14.17
N ARG A 124 5.37 -10.51 -15.31
CA ARG A 124 6.63 -9.74 -15.40
C ARG A 124 6.49 -8.30 -14.87
N GLY A 125 5.34 -7.66 -15.10
CA GLY A 125 5.08 -6.31 -14.60
C GLY A 125 5.13 -6.20 -13.08
N LEU A 126 4.71 -7.22 -12.32
CA LEU A 126 4.81 -7.19 -10.85
C LEU A 126 6.25 -7.23 -10.37
N GLU A 127 7.10 -8.01 -11.03
CA GLU A 127 8.53 -8.10 -10.70
C GLU A 127 9.23 -6.74 -10.97
N GLU A 128 8.81 -6.04 -12.04
CA GLU A 128 9.35 -4.73 -12.42
C GLU A 128 8.82 -3.57 -11.56
N MET A 129 7.61 -3.68 -10.99
CA MET A 129 6.99 -2.62 -10.20
C MET A 129 7.73 -2.31 -8.88
N ARG A 130 8.68 -3.17 -8.46
CA ARG A 130 9.49 -2.99 -7.24
C ARG A 130 8.63 -2.57 -6.03
N ILE A 131 7.49 -3.23 -5.87
CA ILE A 131 6.47 -2.86 -4.88
C ILE A 131 7.11 -2.77 -3.49
N LEU A 132 6.90 -1.62 -2.85
CA LEU A 132 7.43 -1.24 -1.53
C LEU A 132 8.94 -1.04 -1.43
N GLU A 133 9.76 -1.34 -2.44
CA GLU A 133 11.21 -1.23 -2.32
C GLU A 133 11.67 0.22 -2.12
N ASP A 134 11.18 1.13 -2.95
CA ASP A 134 11.54 2.56 -2.85
C ASP A 134 11.07 3.18 -1.53
N LEU A 135 9.88 2.79 -1.04
CA LEU A 135 9.36 3.26 0.25
C LEU A 135 10.21 2.72 1.41
N LEU A 136 10.53 1.43 1.40
CA LEU A 136 11.38 0.82 2.42
C LEU A 136 12.78 1.44 2.42
N GLU A 137 13.38 1.69 1.25
CA GLU A 137 14.68 2.35 1.13
C GLU A 137 14.64 3.77 1.72
N LYS A 138 13.62 4.58 1.36
CA LYS A 138 13.41 5.90 1.97
C LYS A 138 13.31 5.78 3.49
N LEU A 139 12.51 4.83 3.99
CA LEU A 139 12.36 4.64 5.43
C LEU A 139 13.68 4.22 6.09
N TYR A 140 14.53 3.41 5.48
CA TYR A 140 15.84 3.10 6.07
C TYR A 140 16.81 4.29 6.08
N CYS A 141 16.77 5.16 5.07
CA CYS A 141 17.75 6.23 4.88
C CYS A 141 17.47 7.51 5.69
N TYR A 142 16.22 7.83 6.02
CA TYR A 142 15.88 9.08 6.72
C TYR A 142 15.67 8.87 8.22
N ASN A 143 16.68 9.16 9.05
CA ASN A 143 16.52 9.30 10.51
C ASN A 143 15.92 10.64 10.88
#